data_AF-A0A2V2WV82-F1
#
_entry.id   AF-A0A2V2WV82-F1
#
_cell.length_a   1.000
_cell.length_b   1.000
_cell.length_c   1.000
_cell.angle_alpha   90.00
_cell.angle_beta   90.00
_cell.angle_gamma   90.00
#
_symmetry.space_group_name_H-M   'P 1'
#
loop_
_entity.id
_entity.type
_entity.pdbx_description
1 polymer ?
#
loop_
_entity_poly.entity_id
_entity_poly.type
_entity_poly.pdbx_seq_one_letter_code
_entity_poly.pdbx_strand_id
1 'polypeptide(L)'
;MTTGQWEMLQELPVRGIVVALSPVDTHNENFFQYYLARGIMRFPVYFLPQDGVAARRLTETLKTLNASEYAVISVGESEKAVAPVTSNAVMSISLYASLNFRPKGVKKSSEVPRVLITASFDTLGVAPSASTTGGASGVAAALELWRRFNAGASLMADSKGDETSEPPSLPFGFSVLLGNTARFNYVGTSKWIASREEGEIDQYQLVICLDELLLSDTDGDDPESENGNNNDATSLFMHADESFAKSPQFAVVKETAEATAARHGIALTVLSARTNYHHYDVQFEHEVLGHVQIPAVTFSSVRTYRVDQAFRGGRAPIPLSSINHTAGTISSKMPNILVALNRRVEFVYAFARAILGHSPANGTGAWVGSAAYMMGQLRHASELQRGPVFSEGAGSLKYAETLEAHMKSSAATFASRHAVSTSVSVSTFRLKLPGVVLLGPYDQVMSLFVSKTLIVELALLVVALVSVGIFALLEFGAEKTGRLLFDEFAPSLPGKEA
;
A
#
# COMPACT_ATOMS: atom_id res chain seq x y z
N MET A 1 -11.59 -18.86 0.87
CA MET A 1 -10.83 -20.09 0.58
C MET A 1 -10.30 -20.64 1.90
N THR A 2 -10.41 -21.94 2.17
CA THR A 2 -9.77 -22.59 3.34
C THR A 2 -8.53 -23.38 2.90
N THR A 3 -7.67 -23.76 3.86
CA THR A 3 -6.47 -24.59 3.58
C THR A 3 -6.83 -25.92 2.92
N GLY A 4 -7.87 -26.61 3.39
CA GLY A 4 -8.32 -27.86 2.76
C GLY A 4 -8.85 -27.66 1.33
N GLN A 5 -9.58 -26.56 1.08
CA GLN A 5 -10.02 -26.22 -0.30
C GLN A 5 -8.84 -25.94 -1.23
N TRP A 6 -7.79 -25.33 -0.72
CA TRP A 6 -6.57 -25.04 -1.46
C TRP A 6 -5.80 -26.32 -1.81
N GLU A 7 -5.63 -27.23 -0.86
CA GLU A 7 -5.00 -28.54 -1.08
C GLU A 7 -5.76 -29.35 -2.13
N MET A 8 -7.09 -29.44 -1.99
CA MET A 8 -7.95 -30.10 -2.99
C MET A 8 -7.81 -29.47 -4.38
N LEU A 9 -7.73 -28.14 -4.45
CA LEU A 9 -7.58 -27.44 -5.72
C LEU A 9 -6.21 -27.74 -6.38
N GLN A 10 -5.15 -27.88 -5.58
CA GLN A 10 -3.83 -28.28 -6.07
C GLN A 10 -3.77 -29.71 -6.63
N GLU A 11 -4.69 -30.59 -6.20
CA GLU A 11 -4.80 -31.96 -6.72
C GLU A 11 -5.57 -32.05 -8.04
N LEU A 12 -6.38 -31.04 -8.36
CA LEU A 12 -7.12 -30.98 -9.61
C LEU A 12 -6.18 -30.57 -10.78
N PRO A 13 -6.48 -30.97 -12.04
CA PRO A 13 -5.70 -30.60 -13.22
C PRO A 13 -5.96 -29.13 -13.65
N VAL A 14 -5.79 -28.20 -12.72
CA VAL A 14 -6.05 -26.77 -12.88
C VAL A 14 -4.88 -26.11 -13.62
N ARG A 15 -5.19 -25.38 -14.70
CA ARG A 15 -4.19 -24.62 -15.47
C ARG A 15 -3.94 -23.21 -14.92
N GLY A 16 -4.81 -22.72 -14.04
CA GLY A 16 -4.72 -21.41 -13.39
C GLY A 16 -5.97 -21.11 -12.58
N ILE A 17 -5.87 -20.15 -11.67
CA ILE A 17 -6.99 -19.72 -10.81
C ILE A 17 -7.29 -18.26 -11.07
N VAL A 18 -8.58 -17.93 -11.09
CA VAL A 18 -9.05 -16.55 -11.03
C VAL A 18 -9.65 -16.29 -9.65
N VAL A 19 -9.12 -15.29 -8.96
CA VAL A 19 -9.49 -14.92 -7.60
C VAL A 19 -10.16 -13.56 -7.63
N ALA A 20 -11.42 -13.49 -7.20
CA ALA A 20 -12.08 -12.22 -6.96
C ALA A 20 -11.62 -11.62 -5.62
N LEU A 21 -11.04 -10.43 -5.66
CA LEU A 21 -10.67 -9.63 -4.50
C LEU A 21 -11.86 -8.76 -4.12
N SER A 22 -12.37 -8.95 -2.91
CA SER A 22 -13.49 -8.15 -2.42
C SER A 22 -13.02 -6.77 -1.97
N PRO A 23 -13.78 -5.70 -2.23
CA PRO A 23 -13.50 -4.39 -1.69
C PRO A 23 -13.79 -4.30 -0.17
N VAL A 24 -14.45 -5.30 0.42
CA VAL A 24 -14.86 -5.29 1.83
C VAL A 24 -14.33 -6.47 2.64
N ASP A 25 -14.01 -7.60 1.97
CA ASP A 25 -13.53 -8.83 2.59
C ASP A 25 -12.09 -9.14 2.16
N THR A 26 -11.16 -9.07 3.10
CA THR A 26 -9.74 -9.35 2.88
C THR A 26 -9.37 -10.83 3.04
N HIS A 27 -10.32 -11.73 3.34
CA HIS A 27 -10.05 -13.14 3.61
C HIS A 27 -9.23 -13.81 2.52
N ASN A 28 -9.66 -13.68 1.26
CA ASN A 28 -8.93 -14.29 0.14
C ASN A 28 -7.57 -13.63 -0.08
N GLU A 29 -7.48 -12.31 0.10
CA GLU A 29 -6.21 -11.60 -0.02
C GLU A 29 -5.22 -12.13 1.02
N ASN A 30 -5.57 -12.10 2.31
CA ASN A 30 -4.77 -12.61 3.43
C ASN A 30 -4.37 -14.08 3.24
N PHE A 31 -5.30 -14.91 2.75
CA PHE A 31 -5.03 -16.30 2.43
C PHE A 31 -3.91 -16.41 1.39
N PHE A 32 -4.02 -15.71 0.26
CA PHE A 32 -3.00 -15.77 -0.78
C PHE A 32 -1.67 -15.13 -0.36
N GLN A 33 -1.68 -14.08 0.46
CA GLN A 33 -0.45 -13.52 1.04
C GLN A 33 0.33 -14.59 1.81
N TYR A 34 -0.36 -15.33 2.69
CA TYR A 34 0.23 -16.40 3.50
C TYR A 34 0.94 -17.47 2.64
N TYR A 35 0.31 -17.92 1.56
CA TYR A 35 0.85 -18.98 0.70
C TYR A 35 1.92 -18.47 -0.26
N LEU A 36 1.71 -17.31 -0.89
CA LEU A 36 2.67 -16.71 -1.83
C LEU A 36 3.97 -16.29 -1.13
N ALA A 37 3.90 -15.92 0.15
CA ALA A 37 5.09 -15.58 0.93
C ALA A 37 5.96 -16.79 1.29
N ARG A 38 5.42 -18.01 1.25
CA ARG A 38 6.11 -19.22 1.78
C ARG A 38 6.38 -20.31 0.76
N GLY A 39 5.91 -20.17 -0.48
CA GLY A 39 6.01 -21.23 -1.47
C GLY A 39 5.93 -20.77 -2.91
N ILE A 40 6.37 -21.65 -3.80
CA ILE A 40 6.26 -21.48 -5.25
C ILE A 40 4.90 -22.04 -5.68
N MET A 41 4.14 -21.23 -6.40
CA MET A 41 2.86 -21.64 -6.99
C MET A 41 3.09 -22.41 -8.28
N ARG A 42 2.41 -23.55 -8.44
CA ARG A 42 2.57 -24.44 -9.60
C ARG A 42 1.77 -23.99 -10.83
N PHE A 43 0.81 -23.10 -10.65
CA PHE A 43 -0.04 -22.54 -11.69
C PHE A 43 -0.23 -21.04 -11.43
N PRO A 44 -0.53 -20.25 -12.47
CA PRO A 44 -0.78 -18.83 -12.33
C PRO A 44 -2.05 -18.54 -11.52
N VAL A 45 -1.99 -17.48 -10.72
CA VAL A 45 -3.13 -16.93 -9.96
C VAL A 45 -3.40 -15.52 -10.46
N TYR A 46 -4.60 -15.30 -10.97
CA TYR A 46 -5.05 -14.03 -11.52
C TYR A 46 -6.01 -13.36 -10.54
N PHE A 47 -5.69 -12.16 -10.11
CA PHE A 47 -6.53 -11.38 -9.21
C PHE A 47 -7.43 -10.43 -10.00
N LEU A 48 -8.73 -10.44 -9.68
CA LEU A 48 -9.72 -9.54 -10.26
C LEU A 48 -10.42 -8.75 -9.16
N PRO A 49 -10.54 -7.43 -9.26
CA PRO A 49 -11.43 -6.67 -8.38
C PRO A 49 -12.87 -7.18 -8.53
N GLN A 50 -13.52 -7.56 -7.43
CA GLN A 50 -14.86 -8.16 -7.43
C GLN A 50 -15.93 -7.23 -8.03
N ASP A 51 -15.78 -5.92 -7.82
CA ASP A 51 -16.62 -4.86 -8.38
C ASP A 51 -16.21 -4.43 -9.80
N GLY A 52 -15.07 -4.94 -10.27
CA GLY A 52 -14.52 -4.71 -11.60
C GLY A 52 -15.42 -5.22 -12.73
N VAL A 53 -15.31 -4.58 -13.89
CA VAL A 53 -16.06 -4.95 -15.10
C VAL A 53 -15.76 -6.41 -15.50
N ALA A 54 -14.51 -6.84 -15.38
CA ALA A 54 -14.07 -8.20 -15.67
C ALA A 54 -14.75 -9.25 -14.77
N ALA A 55 -14.79 -9.02 -13.46
CA ALA A 55 -15.44 -9.93 -12.51
C ALA A 55 -16.95 -10.03 -12.72
N ARG A 56 -17.62 -8.90 -13.02
CA ARG A 56 -19.05 -8.88 -13.35
C ARG A 56 -19.34 -9.67 -14.62
N ARG A 57 -18.59 -9.45 -15.71
CA ARG A 57 -18.73 -10.21 -16.96
C ARG A 57 -18.50 -11.71 -16.77
N LEU A 58 -17.48 -12.09 -15.98
CA LEU A 58 -17.21 -13.49 -15.66
C LEU A 58 -18.39 -14.11 -14.90
N THR A 59 -18.89 -13.42 -13.88
CA THR A 59 -20.03 -13.89 -13.07
C THR A 59 -21.30 -14.03 -13.91
N GLU A 60 -21.60 -13.07 -14.76
CA GLU A 60 -22.75 -13.10 -15.67
C GLU A 60 -22.62 -14.28 -16.66
N THR A 61 -21.46 -14.44 -17.27
CA THR A 61 -21.21 -15.53 -18.23
C THR A 61 -21.36 -16.89 -17.57
N LEU A 62 -20.78 -17.09 -16.39
CA LEU A 62 -20.89 -18.35 -15.63
C LEU A 62 -22.35 -18.69 -15.28
N LYS A 63 -23.21 -17.69 -15.04
CA LYS A 63 -24.64 -17.88 -14.77
C LYS A 63 -25.44 -18.25 -16.02
N THR A 64 -25.00 -17.83 -17.20
CA THR A 64 -25.71 -18.06 -18.47
C THR A 64 -25.18 -19.26 -19.25
N LEU A 65 -24.11 -19.92 -18.77
CA LEU A 65 -23.55 -21.10 -19.43
C LEU A 65 -24.54 -22.26 -19.39
N ASN A 66 -24.79 -22.84 -20.57
CA ASN A 66 -25.50 -24.10 -20.65
C ASN A 66 -24.60 -25.27 -20.25
N ALA A 67 -25.19 -26.42 -19.88
CA ALA A 67 -24.45 -27.60 -19.44
C ALA A 67 -23.42 -28.14 -20.46
N SER A 68 -23.54 -27.78 -21.74
CA SER A 68 -22.66 -28.17 -22.82
C SER A 68 -21.62 -27.12 -23.21
N GLU A 69 -21.67 -25.92 -22.63
CA GLU A 69 -20.80 -24.80 -22.98
C GLU A 69 -19.67 -24.64 -21.95
N TYR A 70 -18.56 -24.04 -22.39
CA TYR A 70 -17.44 -23.74 -21.50
C TYR A 70 -17.03 -22.27 -21.65
N ALA A 71 -16.79 -21.61 -20.51
CA ALA A 71 -16.13 -20.31 -20.50
C ALA A 71 -14.62 -20.50 -20.70
N VAL A 72 -14.09 -19.81 -21.70
CA VAL A 72 -12.66 -19.70 -21.96
C VAL A 72 -12.19 -18.33 -21.49
N ILE A 73 -11.26 -18.34 -20.53
CA ILE A 73 -10.62 -17.15 -20.01
C ILE A 73 -9.27 -17.04 -20.71
N SER A 74 -9.07 -15.95 -21.46
CA SER A 74 -7.78 -15.57 -22.01
C SER A 74 -7.24 -14.39 -21.21
N VAL A 75 -5.97 -14.45 -20.82
CA VAL A 75 -5.31 -13.37 -20.08
C VAL A 75 -4.19 -12.83 -20.95
N GLY A 76 -4.21 -11.51 -21.15
CA GLY A 76 -3.27 -10.76 -21.98
C GLY A 76 -3.64 -10.70 -23.45
N GLU A 77 -3.05 -9.72 -24.14
CA GLU A 77 -3.34 -9.43 -25.55
C GLU A 77 -2.61 -10.39 -26.51
N SER A 78 -1.42 -10.86 -26.13
CA SER A 78 -0.61 -11.81 -26.90
C SER A 78 0.38 -12.55 -25.99
N GLU A 79 0.91 -13.68 -26.46
CA GLU A 79 1.96 -14.44 -25.75
C GLU A 79 3.18 -13.57 -25.39
N LYS A 80 3.58 -12.68 -26.31
CA LYS A 80 4.69 -11.73 -26.06
C LYS A 80 4.35 -10.71 -24.97
N ALA A 81 3.09 -10.30 -24.87
CA ALA A 81 2.64 -9.32 -23.88
C ALA A 81 2.49 -9.90 -22.48
N VAL A 82 2.31 -11.22 -22.34
CA VAL A 82 2.24 -11.93 -21.04
C VAL A 82 3.57 -12.56 -20.62
N ALA A 83 4.54 -12.63 -21.52
CA ALA A 83 5.83 -13.24 -21.25
C ALA A 83 6.49 -12.58 -20.02
N PRO A 84 7.00 -13.37 -19.06
CA PRO A 84 7.64 -12.81 -17.87
C PRO A 84 8.81 -11.90 -18.24
N VAL A 85 8.72 -10.63 -17.84
CA VAL A 85 9.80 -9.65 -17.97
C VAL A 85 10.48 -9.51 -16.62
N THR A 86 11.77 -9.84 -16.57
CA THR A 86 12.59 -9.67 -15.37
C THR A 86 13.02 -8.22 -15.22
N SER A 87 12.78 -7.65 -14.04
CA SER A 87 13.34 -6.37 -13.62
C SER A 87 13.98 -6.51 -12.25
N ASN A 88 15.10 -5.86 -12.03
CA ASN A 88 15.70 -5.70 -10.70
C ASN A 88 15.67 -4.25 -10.24
N ALA A 89 14.81 -3.43 -10.84
CA ALA A 89 14.74 -2.01 -10.55
C ALA A 89 13.30 -1.53 -10.35
N VAL A 90 13.14 -0.61 -9.40
CA VAL A 90 11.87 0.09 -9.12
C VAL A 90 12.11 1.59 -9.06
N MET A 91 11.07 2.36 -9.38
CA MET A 91 11.10 3.81 -9.16
C MET A 91 10.79 4.11 -7.70
N SER A 92 11.82 4.60 -6.99
CA SER A 92 11.67 5.18 -5.67
C SER A 92 11.19 6.61 -5.80
N ILE A 93 10.24 6.98 -4.97
CA ILE A 93 9.67 8.30 -4.86
C ILE A 93 9.79 8.70 -3.39
N SER A 94 10.38 9.87 -3.15
CA SER A 94 10.50 10.45 -1.82
C SER A 94 9.93 11.86 -1.86
N LEU A 95 8.85 12.07 -1.12
CA LEU A 95 8.31 13.40 -0.85
C LEU A 95 8.87 13.87 0.49
N TYR A 96 9.56 15.00 0.49
CA TYR A 96 10.11 15.61 1.69
C TYR A 96 9.52 17.00 1.88
N ALA A 97 9.01 17.26 3.08
CA ALA A 97 8.56 18.58 3.50
C ALA A 97 9.29 18.98 4.77
N SER A 98 9.69 20.24 4.87
CA SER A 98 10.37 20.79 6.05
C SER A 98 9.76 22.12 6.42
N LEU A 99 9.43 22.26 7.70
CA LEU A 99 8.99 23.48 8.36
C LEU A 99 10.06 23.88 9.38
N ASN A 100 10.47 25.13 9.36
CA ASN A 100 11.39 25.72 10.33
C ASN A 100 10.74 26.98 10.90
N PHE A 101 10.46 26.95 12.21
CA PHE A 101 9.92 28.09 12.94
C PHE A 101 11.02 28.72 13.81
N ARG A 102 11.23 30.01 13.62
CA ARG A 102 12.18 30.81 14.41
C ARG A 102 11.50 32.10 14.87
N PRO A 103 11.18 32.23 16.16
CA PRO A 103 10.58 33.44 16.68
C PRO A 103 11.53 34.64 16.59
N LYS A 104 10.96 35.84 16.58
CA LYS A 104 11.74 37.08 16.59
C LYS A 104 12.57 37.16 17.87
N GLY A 105 13.84 37.57 17.76
CA GLY A 105 14.76 37.69 18.90
C GLY A 105 15.66 36.48 19.15
N VAL A 106 15.41 35.33 18.48
CA VAL A 106 16.31 34.17 18.54
C VAL A 106 17.49 34.35 17.58
N LYS A 107 18.73 34.15 18.06
CA LYS A 107 19.95 34.25 17.24
C LYS A 107 19.91 33.21 16.12
N LYS A 108 20.32 33.58 14.89
CA LYS A 108 20.37 32.66 13.75
C LYS A 108 21.22 31.40 13.98
N SER A 109 22.17 31.44 14.93
CA SER A 109 23.07 30.35 15.29
C SER A 109 22.54 29.42 16.38
N SER A 110 21.33 29.64 16.92
CA SER A 110 20.76 28.71 17.89
C SER A 110 20.43 27.39 17.20
N GLU A 111 20.82 26.29 17.84
CA GLU A 111 20.37 24.95 17.46
C GLU A 111 18.83 24.92 17.48
N VAL A 112 18.25 24.36 16.41
CA VAL A 112 16.80 24.25 16.27
C VAL A 112 16.45 22.78 16.41
N PRO A 113 15.80 22.35 17.51
CA PRO A 113 15.43 20.96 17.69
C PRO A 113 14.47 20.52 16.59
N ARG A 114 14.70 19.35 15.99
CA ARG A 114 13.87 18.85 14.88
C ARG A 114 13.25 17.52 15.20
N VAL A 115 12.01 17.33 14.72
CA VAL A 115 11.35 16.03 14.65
C VAL A 115 11.04 15.73 13.19
N LEU A 116 11.28 14.49 12.78
CA LEU A 116 10.90 13.98 11.46
C LEU A 116 9.76 12.98 11.60
N ILE A 117 8.69 13.16 10.84
CA ILE A 117 7.66 12.14 10.66
C ILE A 117 7.96 11.36 9.39
N THR A 118 8.01 10.03 9.45
CA THR A 118 8.08 9.19 8.26
C THR A 118 6.79 8.40 8.09
N ALA A 119 6.39 8.14 6.86
CA ALA A 119 5.32 7.20 6.53
C ALA A 119 5.51 6.67 5.12
N SER A 120 5.02 5.45 4.86
CA SER A 120 5.04 4.91 3.50
C SER A 120 3.66 4.86 2.87
N PHE A 121 3.61 5.21 1.59
CA PHE A 121 2.40 5.15 0.79
C PHE A 121 2.42 4.01 -0.23
N ASP A 122 3.39 3.09 -0.18
CA ASP A 122 3.39 1.98 -1.13
C ASP A 122 2.33 0.93 -0.83
N THR A 123 1.93 0.26 -1.91
CA THR A 123 1.00 -0.85 -1.90
C THR A 123 1.55 -1.93 -2.82
N LEU A 124 1.82 -3.12 -2.31
CA LEU A 124 2.22 -4.22 -3.18
C LEU A 124 1.19 -5.34 -3.06
N GLY A 125 0.99 -5.92 -1.87
CA GLY A 125 -0.07 -6.91 -1.67
C GLY A 125 0.06 -8.09 -2.63
N VAL A 126 -0.97 -8.94 -2.70
CA VAL A 126 -1.01 -10.03 -3.71
C VAL A 126 -1.30 -9.49 -5.12
N ALA A 127 -1.86 -8.28 -5.19
CA ALA A 127 -2.23 -7.61 -6.42
C ALA A 127 -1.75 -6.14 -6.39
N PRO A 128 -0.55 -5.84 -6.91
CA PRO A 128 0.03 -4.49 -6.89
C PRO A 128 -0.78 -3.40 -7.59
N SER A 129 -1.69 -3.80 -8.48
CA SER A 129 -2.60 -2.93 -9.21
C SER A 129 -3.94 -2.71 -8.49
N ALA A 130 -4.19 -3.39 -7.38
CA ALA A 130 -5.45 -3.28 -6.64
C ALA A 130 -5.52 -1.99 -5.82
N SER A 131 -6.72 -1.41 -5.80
CA SER A 131 -7.09 -0.33 -4.90
C SER A 131 -7.12 -0.81 -3.45
N THR A 132 -6.38 -0.14 -2.56
CA THR A 132 -6.27 -0.50 -1.14
C THR A 132 -6.07 0.75 -0.28
N THR A 133 -6.52 0.69 0.98
CA THR A 133 -6.20 1.71 2.00
C THR A 133 -4.97 1.36 2.86
N GLY A 134 -4.32 0.22 2.61
CA GLY A 134 -3.09 -0.16 3.31
C GLY A 134 -1.98 0.87 3.10
N GLY A 135 -1.23 1.15 4.16
CA GLY A 135 -0.23 2.22 4.25
C GLY A 135 -0.80 3.63 4.30
N ALA A 136 -2.04 3.86 3.87
CA ALA A 136 -2.59 5.21 3.72
C ALA A 136 -2.84 5.93 5.04
N SER A 137 -3.06 5.18 6.13
CA SER A 137 -3.35 5.76 7.45
C SER A 137 -2.18 6.56 8.03
N GLY A 138 -0.94 6.09 7.86
CA GLY A 138 0.26 6.83 8.26
C GLY A 138 0.45 8.11 7.43
N VAL A 139 0.16 8.04 6.13
CA VAL A 139 0.24 9.18 5.21
C VAL A 139 -0.81 10.24 5.56
N ALA A 140 -2.07 9.83 5.76
CA ALA A 140 -3.15 10.74 6.16
C ALA A 140 -2.83 11.44 7.49
N ALA A 141 -2.28 10.70 8.46
CA ALA A 141 -1.81 11.27 9.72
C ALA A 141 -0.65 12.27 9.51
N ALA A 142 0.36 11.93 8.71
CA ALA A 142 1.49 12.80 8.43
C ALA A 142 1.08 14.12 7.76
N LEU A 143 0.13 14.07 6.82
CA LEU A 143 -0.41 15.27 6.17
C LEU A 143 -1.21 16.15 7.14
N GLU A 144 -1.98 15.54 8.03
CA GLU A 144 -2.70 16.28 9.07
C GLU A 144 -1.73 16.90 10.09
N LEU A 145 -0.68 16.18 10.50
CA LEU A 145 0.38 16.74 11.33
C LEU A 145 1.07 17.93 10.65
N TRP A 146 1.40 17.80 9.35
CA TRP A 146 1.94 18.91 8.55
C TRP A 146 1.04 20.14 8.60
N ARG A 147 -0.27 19.99 8.39
CA ARG A 147 -1.24 21.09 8.46
C ARG A 147 -1.26 21.74 9.84
N ARG A 148 -1.26 20.93 10.91
CA ARG A 148 -1.31 21.39 12.31
C ARG A 148 -0.05 22.12 12.75
N PHE A 149 1.13 21.63 12.36
CA PHE A 149 2.40 22.28 12.67
C PHE A 149 2.56 23.60 11.91
N ASN A 150 2.15 23.67 10.63
CA ASN A 150 2.15 24.94 9.89
C ASN A 150 1.20 25.96 10.51
N ALA A 151 -0.03 25.58 10.81
CA ALA A 151 -1.00 26.46 11.46
C ALA A 151 -0.53 26.91 12.85
N GLY A 152 0.04 26.01 13.65
CA GLY A 152 0.61 26.33 14.96
C GLY A 152 1.78 27.30 14.87
N ALA A 153 2.73 27.07 13.95
CA ALA A 153 3.85 27.96 13.70
C ALA A 153 3.39 29.36 13.27
N SER A 154 2.35 29.43 12.43
CA SER A 154 1.73 30.71 12.08
C SER A 154 1.16 31.42 13.28
N LEU A 155 0.32 30.76 14.09
CA LEU A 155 -0.26 31.39 15.28
C LEU A 155 0.81 31.93 16.23
N MET A 156 1.88 31.18 16.46
CA MET A 156 3.03 31.62 17.27
C MET A 156 3.84 32.76 16.62
N ALA A 157 3.81 32.90 15.30
CA ALA A 157 4.42 34.03 14.61
C ALA A 157 3.57 35.32 14.70
N ASP A 158 2.24 35.20 14.87
CA ASP A 158 1.29 36.30 14.97
C ASP A 158 1.11 36.85 16.37
N SER A 159 1.33 36.03 17.40
CA SER A 159 1.31 36.48 18.78
C SER A 159 2.39 37.55 18.93
N LYS A 160 1.97 38.83 18.84
CA LYS A 160 2.77 39.95 19.29
C LYS A 160 3.12 39.63 20.73
N GLY A 161 4.39 39.37 21.00
CA GLY A 161 4.86 39.26 22.38
C GLY A 161 4.46 40.55 23.07
N ASP A 162 3.44 40.48 23.91
CA ASP A 162 3.30 41.45 24.97
C ASP A 162 4.51 41.16 25.86
N GLU A 163 5.51 42.05 25.85
CA GLU A 163 6.87 41.83 26.37
C GLU A 163 6.92 41.57 27.90
N THR A 164 5.78 41.33 28.54
CA THR A 164 5.64 41.36 30.00
C THR A 164 4.96 40.15 30.64
N SER A 165 4.56 39.08 29.92
CA SER A 165 3.93 37.94 30.63
C SER A 165 4.04 36.53 30.04
N GLU A 166 4.35 36.30 28.76
CA GLU A 166 4.52 34.93 28.22
C GLU A 166 5.97 34.60 27.86
N PRO A 167 6.48 33.41 28.25
CA PRO A 167 7.83 33.00 27.87
C PRO A 167 7.94 32.93 26.33
N PRO A 168 9.09 33.34 25.76
CA PRO A 168 9.28 33.33 24.31
C PRO A 168 9.09 31.92 23.76
N SER A 169 8.35 31.79 22.66
CA SER A 169 8.17 30.52 21.97
C SER A 169 9.53 29.93 21.57
N LEU A 170 9.68 28.61 21.72
CA LEU A 170 10.92 27.92 21.41
C LEU A 170 11.06 27.72 19.89
N PRO A 171 12.24 27.92 19.28
CA PRO A 171 12.45 27.58 17.89
C PRO A 171 12.31 26.07 17.70
N PHE A 172 11.74 25.63 16.58
CA PHE A 172 11.64 24.20 16.26
C PHE A 172 11.63 23.93 14.76
N GLY A 173 12.03 22.72 14.39
CA GLY A 173 11.90 22.16 13.06
C GLY A 173 10.95 20.98 13.05
N PHE A 174 10.12 20.89 12.02
CA PHE A 174 9.23 19.76 11.80
C PHE A 174 9.33 19.35 10.34
N SER A 175 9.70 18.09 10.10
CA SER A 175 9.84 17.54 8.77
C SER A 175 8.90 16.36 8.56
N VAL A 176 8.52 16.11 7.31
CA VAL A 176 7.75 14.93 6.90
C VAL A 176 8.45 14.28 5.71
N LEU A 177 8.67 12.97 5.77
CA LEU A 177 9.20 12.15 4.69
C LEU A 177 8.18 11.06 4.33
N LEU A 178 7.69 11.09 3.09
CA LEU A 178 6.78 10.08 2.57
C LEU A 178 7.47 9.30 1.44
N GLY A 179 7.42 7.97 1.48
CA GLY A 179 8.10 7.11 0.50
C GLY A 179 7.26 5.95 -0.03
N ASN A 180 7.68 5.35 -1.15
CA ASN A 180 7.00 4.21 -1.79
C ASN A 180 7.83 2.90 -1.84
N THR A 181 8.73 2.69 -0.89
CA THR A 181 9.65 1.54 -0.91
C THR A 181 9.76 0.83 0.44
N ALA A 182 8.79 0.99 1.33
CA ALA A 182 8.72 0.22 2.59
C ALA A 182 8.63 -1.29 2.33
N ARG A 183 7.95 -1.73 1.26
CA ARG A 183 7.88 -3.14 0.83
C ARG A 183 9.19 -3.70 0.30
N PHE A 184 10.20 -2.84 0.11
CA PHE A 184 11.56 -3.20 -0.29
C PHE A 184 12.56 -2.82 0.80
N ASN A 185 12.27 -3.19 2.06
CA ASN A 185 13.11 -2.91 3.23
C ASN A 185 13.42 -1.43 3.44
N TYR A 186 12.46 -0.56 3.12
CA TYR A 186 12.61 0.88 3.25
C TYR A 186 13.86 1.43 2.53
N VAL A 187 14.27 0.80 1.43
CA VAL A 187 15.48 1.15 0.68
C VAL A 187 15.51 2.63 0.24
N GLY A 188 14.34 3.22 -0.02
CA GLY A 188 14.22 4.65 -0.31
C GLY A 188 14.55 5.53 0.90
N THR A 189 14.18 5.10 2.10
CA THR A 189 14.56 5.76 3.37
C THR A 189 16.06 5.65 3.59
N SER A 190 16.66 4.47 3.41
CA SER A 190 18.12 4.29 3.49
C SER A 190 18.87 5.20 2.52
N LYS A 191 18.37 5.30 1.27
CA LYS A 191 18.94 6.20 0.27
C LYS A 191 18.75 7.67 0.62
N TRP A 192 17.59 8.04 1.17
CA TRP A 192 17.34 9.41 1.61
C TRP A 192 18.34 9.80 2.71
N ILE A 193 18.52 8.96 3.74
CA ILE A 193 19.51 9.16 4.81
C ILE A 193 20.91 9.33 4.22
N ALA A 194 21.33 8.41 3.35
CA ALA A 194 22.66 8.45 2.72
C ALA A 194 22.88 9.69 1.82
N SER A 195 21.82 10.40 1.43
CA SER A 195 21.90 11.63 0.65
C SER A 195 21.97 12.91 1.49
N ARG A 196 21.81 12.80 2.82
CA ARG A 196 21.84 13.95 3.74
C ARG A 196 23.27 14.20 4.23
N GLU A 197 23.53 15.45 4.57
CA GLU A 197 24.74 15.80 5.33
C GLU A 197 24.57 15.33 6.79
N GLU A 198 25.65 14.83 7.40
CA GLU A 198 25.67 14.30 8.78
C GLU A 198 25.09 15.33 9.78
N GLY A 199 25.49 16.59 9.65
CA GLY A 199 24.98 17.68 10.49
C GLY A 199 23.50 18.04 10.29
N GLU A 200 22.85 17.64 9.18
CA GLU A 200 21.39 17.76 9.04
C GLU A 200 20.67 16.65 9.81
N ILE A 201 21.25 15.45 9.80
CA ILE A 201 20.70 14.27 10.48
C ILE A 201 20.82 14.42 12.01
N ASP A 202 21.94 14.92 12.50
CA ASP A 202 22.19 15.08 13.94
C ASP A 202 21.25 16.08 14.63
N GLN A 203 20.59 16.95 13.86
CA GLN A 203 19.62 17.92 14.39
C GLN A 203 18.27 17.28 14.74
N TYR A 204 18.01 16.05 14.30
CA TYR A 204 16.78 15.34 14.64
C TYR A 204 16.89 14.76 16.05
N GLN A 205 16.07 15.30 16.95
CA GLN A 205 15.93 14.74 18.30
C GLN A 205 15.25 13.38 18.26
N LEU A 206 14.28 13.20 17.36
CA LEU A 206 13.56 11.95 17.19
C LEU A 206 12.97 11.86 15.79
N VAL A 207 13.07 10.68 15.19
CA VAL A 207 12.31 10.27 14.01
C VAL A 207 11.13 9.42 14.45
N ILE A 208 9.93 9.81 14.05
CA ILE A 208 8.67 9.13 14.38
C ILE A 208 8.12 8.52 13.10
N CYS A 209 8.22 7.20 12.97
CA CYS A 209 7.68 6.46 11.85
C CYS A 209 6.22 6.10 12.11
N LEU A 210 5.35 6.36 11.14
CA LEU A 210 3.92 6.06 11.21
C LEU A 210 3.62 4.91 10.27
N ASP A 211 3.18 3.82 10.87
CA ASP A 211 3.00 2.58 10.15
C ASP A 211 1.68 1.93 10.50
N GLU A 212 0.72 1.94 9.56
CA GLU A 212 -0.59 1.34 9.76
C GLU A 212 -1.28 1.76 11.08
N LEU A 213 -1.72 3.02 11.12
CA LEU A 213 -2.45 3.62 12.23
C LEU A 213 -3.95 3.32 12.21
N LEU A 214 -4.40 2.43 11.34
CA LEU A 214 -5.75 1.85 11.32
C LEU A 214 -5.56 0.34 11.22
N LEU A 215 -6.25 -0.45 12.02
CA LEU A 215 -6.42 -1.89 11.82
C LEU A 215 -7.84 -2.21 12.27
N SER A 216 -8.51 -3.13 11.58
CA SER A 216 -9.71 -3.76 12.09
C SER A 216 -9.31 -4.81 13.14
N ASP A 217 -10.18 -5.06 14.11
CA ASP A 217 -9.96 -6.03 15.21
C ASP A 217 -9.65 -7.47 14.75
N THR A 218 -9.70 -7.75 13.45
CA THR A 218 -9.47 -9.06 12.81
C THR A 218 -8.04 -9.33 12.37
N ASP A 219 -7.14 -8.35 12.42
CA ASP A 219 -5.76 -8.50 11.90
C ASP A 219 -4.72 -8.78 12.99
N GLY A 220 -5.12 -8.69 14.27
CA GLY A 220 -4.28 -8.97 15.44
C GLY A 220 -4.43 -10.42 15.89
N ASP A 221 -3.33 -11.16 15.80
CA ASP A 221 -3.07 -12.44 16.47
C ASP A 221 -4.13 -13.54 16.24
N ASP A 222 -3.81 -14.41 15.28
CA ASP A 222 -4.42 -15.72 15.02
C ASP A 222 -5.73 -15.70 14.19
N PRO A 223 -5.78 -16.28 12.97
CA PRO A 223 -7.03 -16.49 12.23
C PRO A 223 -8.03 -17.41 12.98
N GLU A 224 -7.65 -17.97 14.14
CA GLU A 224 -8.48 -18.79 15.02
C GLU A 224 -8.92 -18.10 16.33
N SER A 225 -8.57 -16.82 16.59
CA SER A 225 -8.96 -16.17 17.86
C SER A 225 -10.36 -15.55 17.81
N GLU A 226 -11.38 -16.35 18.19
CA GLU A 226 -12.79 -15.93 18.31
C GLU A 226 -13.11 -15.02 19.53
N ASN A 227 -12.14 -14.28 20.09
CA ASN A 227 -12.36 -13.51 21.32
C ASN A 227 -12.27 -12.00 21.09
N GLY A 228 -13.26 -11.47 20.37
CA GLY A 228 -13.51 -10.04 20.25
C GLY A 228 -13.99 -9.43 21.57
N ASN A 229 -13.03 -9.10 22.45
CA ASN A 229 -13.34 -8.41 23.69
C ASN A 229 -13.35 -6.89 23.44
N ASN A 230 -14.56 -6.32 23.36
CA ASN A 230 -14.85 -4.90 23.16
C ASN A 230 -14.38 -4.05 24.37
N ASN A 231 -13.09 -3.77 24.48
CA ASN A 231 -12.59 -2.71 25.34
C ASN A 231 -12.37 -1.43 24.50
N ASP A 232 -13.06 -0.35 24.88
CA ASP A 232 -13.08 0.98 24.23
C ASP A 232 -11.71 1.69 24.08
N ALA A 233 -10.62 1.10 24.58
CA ALA A 233 -9.27 1.63 24.48
C ALA A 233 -8.62 1.23 23.15
N THR A 234 -8.25 2.21 22.34
CA THR A 234 -7.55 1.98 21.09
C THR A 234 -6.13 1.48 21.39
N SER A 235 -5.81 0.23 21.06
CA SER A 235 -4.46 -0.32 21.21
C SER A 235 -3.49 0.33 20.23
N LEU A 236 -2.27 0.61 20.68
CA LEU A 236 -1.20 1.10 19.83
C LEU A 236 0.13 0.53 20.34
N PHE A 237 1.05 0.27 19.43
CA PHE A 237 2.39 -0.21 19.74
C PHE A 237 3.42 0.86 19.39
N MET A 238 4.37 1.07 20.29
CA MET A 238 5.59 1.83 20.03
C MET A 238 6.73 0.85 19.89
N HIS A 239 7.27 0.71 18.68
CA HIS A 239 8.43 -0.12 18.40
C HIS A 239 9.69 0.72 18.39
N ALA A 240 10.77 0.19 18.97
CA ALA A 240 12.08 0.81 18.95
C ALA A 240 13.18 -0.25 18.76
N ASP A 241 14.28 0.15 18.14
CA ASP A 241 15.46 -0.71 18.06
C ASP A 241 16.11 -0.83 19.44
N GLU A 242 16.62 -2.02 19.76
CA GLU A 242 17.27 -2.30 21.04
C GLU A 242 18.44 -1.34 21.35
N SER A 243 19.18 -0.89 20.32
CA SER A 243 20.29 0.05 20.51
C SER A 243 19.79 1.41 21.03
N PHE A 244 18.69 1.92 20.48
CA PHE A 244 18.08 3.15 20.97
C PHE A 244 17.44 2.94 22.33
N ALA A 245 16.79 1.80 22.57
CA ALA A 245 16.17 1.47 23.86
C ALA A 245 17.16 1.46 25.04
N LYS A 246 18.45 1.21 24.77
CA LYS A 246 19.55 1.25 25.75
C LYS A 246 20.11 2.67 25.98
N SER A 247 19.72 3.65 25.17
CA SER A 247 20.19 5.03 25.30
C SER A 247 19.51 5.76 26.48
N PRO A 248 20.19 6.73 27.11
CA PRO A 248 19.57 7.55 28.17
C PRO A 248 18.35 8.35 27.68
N GLN A 249 18.36 8.76 26.41
CA GLN A 249 17.28 9.54 25.80
C GLN A 249 15.97 8.74 25.72
N PHE A 250 16.05 7.42 25.55
CA PHE A 250 14.87 6.58 25.40
C PHE A 250 13.95 6.59 26.62
N ALA A 251 14.49 6.71 27.84
CA ALA A 251 13.68 6.80 29.05
C ALA A 251 12.71 7.98 29.00
N VAL A 252 13.21 9.15 28.59
CA VAL A 252 12.41 10.38 28.44
C VAL A 252 11.37 10.22 27.32
N VAL A 253 11.79 9.65 26.19
CA VAL A 253 10.90 9.40 25.04
C VAL A 253 9.76 8.44 25.42
N LYS A 254 10.09 7.35 26.12
CA LYS A 254 9.13 6.34 26.59
C LYS A 254 8.13 6.93 27.58
N GLU A 255 8.60 7.62 28.62
CA GLU A 255 7.74 8.25 29.62
C GLU A 255 6.80 9.28 28.98
N THR A 256 7.35 10.10 28.07
CA THR A 256 6.56 11.10 27.32
C THR A 256 5.48 10.43 26.46
N ALA A 257 5.80 9.32 25.80
CA ALA A 257 4.87 8.57 24.99
C ALA A 257 3.76 7.94 25.84
N GLU A 258 4.09 7.25 26.93
CA GLU A 258 3.13 6.61 27.84
C GLU A 258 2.20 7.64 28.48
N ALA A 259 2.74 8.74 29.02
CA ALA A 259 1.96 9.81 29.62
C ALA A 259 1.05 10.52 28.59
N THR A 260 1.49 10.67 27.35
CA THR A 260 0.68 11.28 26.29
C THR A 260 -0.40 10.33 25.80
N ALA A 261 -0.09 9.04 25.63
CA ALA A 261 -1.07 8.02 25.25
C ALA A 261 -2.20 7.90 26.26
N ALA A 262 -1.87 7.88 27.56
CA ALA A 262 -2.86 7.82 28.64
C ALA A 262 -3.83 9.01 28.60
N ARG A 263 -3.33 10.23 28.35
CA ARG A 263 -4.16 11.45 28.21
C ARG A 263 -5.11 11.40 27.02
N HIS A 264 -4.77 10.66 25.98
CA HIS A 264 -5.60 10.50 24.78
C HIS A 264 -6.43 9.19 24.77
N GLY A 265 -6.44 8.44 25.87
CA GLY A 265 -7.20 7.18 25.99
C GLY A 265 -6.68 6.07 25.07
N ILE A 266 -5.37 6.05 24.80
CA ILE A 266 -4.69 5.05 23.98
C ILE A 266 -3.99 4.05 24.90
N ALA A 267 -4.26 2.76 24.69
CA ALA A 267 -3.53 1.69 25.35
C ALA A 267 -2.21 1.45 24.60
N LEU A 268 -1.15 2.14 25.02
CA LEU A 268 0.17 2.05 24.40
C LEU A 268 0.98 0.90 25.00
N THR A 269 1.48 0.00 24.14
CA THR A 269 2.47 -1.02 24.51
C THR A 269 3.80 -0.69 23.87
N VAL A 270 4.86 -0.62 24.66
CA VAL A 270 6.21 -0.32 24.19
C VAL A 270 6.97 -1.62 23.98
N LEU A 271 7.48 -1.82 22.76
CA LEU A 271 8.22 -3.00 22.34
C LEU A 271 9.61 -2.56 21.86
N SER A 272 10.63 -3.26 22.33
CA SER A 272 11.99 -3.08 21.82
C SER A 272 12.52 -4.42 21.34
N ALA A 273 13.02 -4.46 20.11
CA ALA A 273 13.56 -5.67 19.50
C ALA A 273 14.93 -5.40 18.89
N ARG A 274 15.76 -6.45 18.84
CA ARG A 274 17.04 -6.39 18.13
C ARG A 274 16.80 -6.59 16.65
N THR A 275 17.23 -5.62 15.83
CA THR A 275 17.21 -5.79 14.37
C THR A 275 18.17 -6.90 13.95
N ASN A 276 17.67 -7.88 13.19
CA ASN A 276 18.50 -8.91 12.58
C ASN A 276 18.93 -8.49 11.17
N TYR A 277 20.04 -7.78 11.06
CA TYR A 277 20.60 -7.32 9.78
C TYR A 277 21.07 -8.46 8.85
N HIS A 278 21.12 -9.71 9.33
CA HIS A 278 21.40 -10.88 8.50
C HIS A 278 20.13 -11.48 7.89
N HIS A 279 18.95 -11.12 8.41
CA HIS A 279 17.69 -11.44 7.76
C HIS A 279 17.44 -10.42 6.65
N TYR A 280 16.81 -10.87 5.57
CA TYR A 280 16.55 -10.02 4.41
C TYR A 280 15.36 -9.09 4.61
N ASP A 281 14.60 -9.23 5.70
CA ASP A 281 13.39 -8.44 5.97
C ASP A 281 13.60 -7.52 7.16
N VAL A 282 13.36 -6.23 6.93
CA VAL A 282 13.34 -5.17 7.95
C VAL A 282 11.89 -4.95 8.37
N GLN A 283 11.55 -5.15 9.64
CA GLN A 283 10.15 -5.18 10.05
C GLN A 283 9.53 -3.77 10.03
N PHE A 284 10.25 -2.83 10.61
CA PHE A 284 9.79 -1.45 10.73
C PHE A 284 10.85 -0.45 10.26
N GLU A 285 10.39 0.73 9.81
CA GLU A 285 11.27 1.76 9.26
C GLU A 285 12.32 2.26 10.27
N HIS A 286 12.00 2.25 11.57
CA HIS A 286 12.94 2.67 12.61
C HIS A 286 14.21 1.80 12.69
N GLU A 287 14.19 0.57 12.18
CA GLU A 287 15.35 -0.31 12.14
C GLU A 287 16.42 0.18 11.16
N VAL A 288 16.00 0.76 10.02
CA VAL A 288 16.91 1.40 9.06
C VAL A 288 17.59 2.62 9.68
N LEU A 289 16.85 3.38 10.50
CA LEU A 289 17.36 4.54 11.22
C LEU A 289 18.27 4.12 12.38
N GLY A 290 17.92 3.04 13.09
CA GLY A 290 18.74 2.46 14.16
C GLY A 290 20.10 1.97 13.66
N HIS A 291 20.17 1.44 12.43
CA HIS A 291 21.42 1.02 11.80
C HIS A 291 22.47 2.15 11.72
N VAL A 292 22.01 3.39 11.52
CA VAL A 292 22.84 4.59 11.45
C VAL A 292 22.79 5.43 12.73
N GLN A 293 22.33 4.83 13.84
CA GLN A 293 22.28 5.45 15.17
C GLN A 293 21.39 6.70 15.28
N ILE A 294 20.40 6.86 14.40
CA ILE A 294 19.42 7.94 14.50
C ILE A 294 18.33 7.52 15.50
N PRO A 295 18.03 8.35 16.54
CA PRO A 295 16.92 8.09 17.46
C PRO A 295 15.59 7.96 16.72
N ALA A 296 14.98 6.78 16.76
CA ALA A 296 13.76 6.51 16.02
C ALA A 296 12.80 5.56 16.74
N VAL A 297 11.50 5.79 16.55
CA VAL A 297 10.42 4.92 17.02
C VAL A 297 9.36 4.75 15.93
N THR A 298 8.71 3.59 15.86
CA THR A 298 7.55 3.37 15.00
C THR A 298 6.27 3.23 15.82
N PHE A 299 5.29 4.08 15.54
CA PHE A 299 3.93 3.87 16.03
C PHE A 299 3.13 3.05 15.02
N SER A 300 2.63 1.90 15.47
CA SER A 300 1.83 1.00 14.66
C SER A 300 0.68 0.40 15.44
N SER A 301 -0.41 0.08 14.76
CA SER A 301 -1.45 -0.78 15.36
C SER A 301 -1.10 -2.27 15.28
N VAL A 302 -0.01 -2.64 14.60
CA VAL A 302 0.50 -4.02 14.53
C VAL A 302 1.44 -4.29 15.70
N ARG A 303 1.20 -5.38 16.45
CA ARG A 303 2.06 -5.83 17.56
C ARG A 303 3.36 -6.49 17.10
N THR A 304 3.27 -7.36 16.11
CA THR A 304 4.41 -8.17 15.65
C THR A 304 4.34 -8.27 14.16
N TYR A 305 5.49 -8.15 13.51
CA TYR A 305 5.58 -8.18 12.07
C TYR A 305 5.32 -9.58 11.52
N ARG A 306 4.59 -9.66 10.41
CA ARG A 306 4.39 -10.91 9.66
C ARG A 306 5.49 -11.05 8.60
N VAL A 307 5.91 -12.28 8.32
CA VAL A 307 7.08 -12.64 7.47
C VAL A 307 6.94 -12.17 6.00
N ASP A 308 5.82 -11.60 5.62
CA ASP A 308 5.42 -11.24 4.27
C ASP A 308 5.54 -9.73 4.00
N GLN A 309 6.72 -9.16 4.20
CA GLN A 309 7.01 -7.73 3.99
C GLN A 309 6.51 -7.20 2.65
N ALA A 310 6.75 -7.96 1.60
CA ALA A 310 6.32 -7.63 0.25
C ALA A 310 4.79 -7.54 0.14
N PHE A 311 4.05 -8.38 0.85
CA PHE A 311 2.59 -8.47 0.72
C PHE A 311 1.81 -7.56 1.68
N ARG A 312 2.52 -6.79 2.49
CA ARG A 312 1.92 -5.89 3.47
C ARG A 312 1.07 -4.78 2.81
N GLY A 313 0.03 -4.34 3.52
CA GLY A 313 -0.88 -3.28 3.06
C GLY A 313 -1.95 -3.74 2.07
N GLY A 314 -2.19 -5.04 1.94
CA GLY A 314 -3.41 -5.56 1.36
C GLY A 314 -4.57 -5.33 2.31
N ARG A 315 -5.34 -4.27 2.10
CA ARG A 315 -6.53 -3.96 2.88
C ARG A 315 -7.68 -3.59 1.98
N ALA A 316 -8.85 -4.09 2.36
CA ALA A 316 -10.12 -3.62 1.84
C ALA A 316 -10.13 -2.08 1.84
N PRO A 317 -10.46 -1.45 0.71
CA PRO A 317 -10.84 -0.05 0.70
C PRO A 317 -11.90 0.23 1.77
N ILE A 318 -11.74 1.32 2.51
CA ILE A 318 -12.73 1.72 3.52
C ILE A 318 -14.07 1.95 2.80
N PRO A 319 -15.17 1.24 3.16
CA PRO A 319 -16.40 1.26 2.37
C PRO A 319 -17.05 2.65 2.33
N LEU A 320 -17.50 3.07 1.15
CA LEU A 320 -18.15 4.37 0.91
C LEU A 320 -19.55 4.48 1.56
N SER A 321 -20.24 3.37 1.81
CA SER A 321 -21.57 3.34 2.44
C SER A 321 -21.52 3.74 3.92
N SER A 322 -20.43 3.45 4.63
CA SER A 322 -20.15 3.95 5.98
C SER A 322 -19.93 5.47 6.05
N ILE A 323 -19.85 6.15 4.90
CA ILE A 323 -19.44 7.56 4.76
C ILE A 323 -20.63 8.46 4.33
N ASN A 324 -21.63 7.91 3.61
CA ASN A 324 -22.72 8.70 3.05
C ASN A 324 -23.83 9.10 4.03
N HIS A 325 -23.92 8.52 5.23
CA HIS A 325 -24.89 8.95 6.25
C HIS A 325 -24.56 10.28 6.95
N THR A 326 -23.45 10.93 6.58
CA THR A 326 -22.99 12.19 7.18
C THR A 326 -23.16 13.43 6.30
N ALA A 327 -23.61 13.31 5.05
CA ALA A 327 -23.72 14.44 4.12
C ALA A 327 -25.10 15.14 4.09
N GLY A 328 -26.14 14.58 4.72
CA GLY A 328 -27.50 15.15 4.67
C GLY A 328 -28.31 15.07 5.98
N THR A 329 -27.81 14.36 6.98
CA THR A 329 -28.40 14.30 8.32
C THR A 329 -27.25 14.36 9.30
N ILE A 330 -27.43 15.14 10.37
CA ILE A 330 -26.56 15.20 11.54
C ILE A 330 -26.63 13.82 12.23
N SER A 331 -26.01 12.81 11.63
CA SER A 331 -25.67 11.59 12.36
C SER A 331 -24.47 11.99 13.22
N SER A 332 -24.76 12.28 14.49
CA SER A 332 -23.86 12.85 15.50
C SER A 332 -22.67 11.97 15.88
N LYS A 333 -22.39 10.90 15.14
CA LYS A 333 -21.36 9.90 15.47
C LYS A 333 -20.47 9.62 14.26
N MET A 334 -19.25 10.15 14.31
CA MET A 334 -18.16 9.84 13.39
C MET A 334 -17.90 8.31 13.39
N PRO A 335 -17.63 7.67 12.24
CA PRO A 335 -17.31 6.24 12.21
C PRO A 335 -16.21 5.92 13.23
N ASN A 336 -16.38 4.84 14.01
CA ASN A 336 -15.45 4.49 15.10
C ASN A 336 -13.98 4.43 14.62
N ILE A 337 -13.74 3.94 13.40
CA ILE A 337 -12.42 3.87 12.77
C ILE A 337 -11.76 5.25 12.61
N LEU A 338 -12.55 6.26 12.25
CA LEU A 338 -12.09 7.63 12.09
C LEU A 338 -11.83 8.28 13.46
N VAL A 339 -12.68 8.00 14.45
CA VAL A 339 -12.47 8.47 15.84
C VAL A 339 -11.15 7.93 16.38
N ALA A 340 -10.87 6.64 16.16
CA ALA A 340 -9.61 6.01 16.54
C ALA A 340 -8.40 6.64 15.83
N LEU A 341 -8.47 6.86 14.51
CA LEU A 341 -7.41 7.56 13.77
C LEU A 341 -7.19 8.97 14.31
N ASN A 342 -8.26 9.73 14.53
CA ASN A 342 -8.16 11.08 15.04
C ASN A 342 -7.50 11.10 16.42
N ARG A 343 -7.88 10.21 17.34
CA ARG A 343 -7.21 10.07 18.65
C ARG A 343 -5.72 9.75 18.50
N ARG A 344 -5.36 8.84 17.59
CA ARG A 344 -3.96 8.50 17.29
C ARG A 344 -3.19 9.71 16.74
N VAL A 345 -3.78 10.51 15.86
CA VAL A 345 -3.16 11.74 15.34
C VAL A 345 -3.01 12.81 16.41
N GLU A 346 -4.02 13.01 17.28
CA GLU A 346 -3.91 13.91 18.44
C GLU A 346 -2.74 13.49 19.34
N PHE A 347 -2.64 12.19 19.63
CA PHE A 347 -1.53 11.63 20.40
C PHE A 347 -0.17 11.90 19.75
N VAL A 348 0.01 11.58 18.47
CA VAL A 348 1.29 11.79 17.77
C VAL A 348 1.63 13.29 17.72
N TYR A 349 0.65 14.16 17.50
CA TYR A 349 0.84 15.61 17.50
C TYR A 349 1.33 16.11 18.87
N ALA A 350 0.64 15.72 19.94
CA ALA A 350 0.99 16.11 21.31
C ALA A 350 2.37 15.54 21.71
N PHE A 351 2.66 14.31 21.32
CA PHE A 351 3.94 13.65 21.57
C PHE A 351 5.09 14.37 20.84
N ALA A 352 4.97 14.62 19.53
CA ALA A 352 5.97 15.33 18.75
C ALA A 352 6.25 16.75 19.30
N ARG A 353 5.20 17.46 19.75
CA ARG A 353 5.37 18.76 20.40
C ARG A 353 6.12 18.68 21.73
N ALA A 354 5.82 17.67 22.54
CA ALA A 354 6.51 17.46 23.82
C ALA A 354 8.00 17.15 23.60
N ILE A 355 8.35 16.36 22.58
CA ILE A 355 9.74 16.13 22.19
C ILE A 355 10.43 17.46 21.81
N LEU A 356 9.75 18.32 21.05
CA LEU A 356 10.25 19.67 20.71
C LEU A 356 10.26 20.65 21.90
N GLY A 357 10.11 20.19 23.15
CA GLY A 357 10.15 21.00 24.36
C GLY A 357 8.94 21.92 24.56
N HIS A 358 7.87 21.76 23.77
CA HIS A 358 6.66 22.56 23.93
C HIS A 358 5.77 21.92 25.00
N SER A 359 5.22 22.76 25.89
CA SER A 359 4.30 22.29 26.94
C SER A 359 3.16 21.48 26.32
N PRO A 360 2.75 20.36 26.93
CA PRO A 360 1.57 19.62 26.50
C PRO A 360 0.42 20.61 26.39
N ALA A 361 -0.12 20.78 25.18
CA ALA A 361 -1.23 21.67 24.98
C ALA A 361 -2.39 21.19 25.86
N ASN A 362 -2.71 21.94 26.92
CA ASN A 362 -3.91 21.75 27.70
C ASN A 362 -5.08 22.12 26.78
N GLY A 363 -5.56 21.12 26.03
CA GLY A 363 -6.62 21.25 25.06
C GLY A 363 -6.24 22.16 23.89
N THR A 364 -5.52 21.65 22.89
CA THR A 364 -5.81 22.15 21.53
C THR A 364 -7.28 21.81 21.27
N GLY A 365 -8.13 22.83 21.16
CA GLY A 365 -9.52 22.64 20.76
C GLY A 365 -9.59 21.71 19.55
N ALA A 366 -10.63 20.88 19.48
CA ALA A 366 -10.79 19.90 18.42
C ALA A 366 -10.49 20.55 17.06
N TRP A 367 -9.51 20.01 16.30
CA TRP A 367 -9.19 20.52 14.98
C TRP A 367 -10.39 20.31 14.06
N VAL A 368 -11.19 21.36 13.89
CA VAL A 368 -12.44 21.31 13.12
C VAL A 368 -12.11 20.85 11.70
N GLY A 369 -12.82 19.82 11.23
CA GLY A 369 -12.63 19.25 9.90
C GLY A 369 -11.46 18.26 9.77
N SER A 370 -10.66 18.01 10.82
CA SER A 370 -9.56 17.02 10.78
C SER A 370 -10.04 15.63 10.35
N ALA A 371 -11.18 15.21 10.91
CA ALA A 371 -11.92 14.02 10.52
C ALA A 371 -12.18 13.91 9.01
N ALA A 372 -12.80 14.94 8.44
CA ALA A 372 -13.19 14.99 7.05
C ALA A 372 -11.96 15.07 6.13
N TYR A 373 -10.93 15.81 6.57
CA TYR A 373 -9.67 15.91 5.87
C TYR A 373 -8.96 14.55 5.76
N MET A 374 -8.72 13.87 6.87
CA MET A 374 -8.10 12.54 6.86
C MET A 374 -8.93 11.52 6.07
N MET A 375 -10.26 11.59 6.15
CA MET A 375 -11.13 10.76 5.33
C MET A 375 -10.95 11.02 3.83
N GLY A 376 -10.88 12.28 3.41
CA GLY A 376 -10.57 12.65 2.03
C GLY A 376 -9.24 12.08 1.56
N GLN A 377 -8.21 12.10 2.41
CA GLN A 377 -6.90 11.52 2.11
C GLN A 377 -6.95 9.99 1.96
N LEU A 378 -7.66 9.31 2.87
CA LEU A 378 -7.85 7.85 2.80
C LEU A 378 -8.62 7.44 1.55
N ARG A 379 -9.66 8.20 1.20
CA ARG A 379 -10.43 8.00 -0.05
C ARG A 379 -9.53 8.15 -1.27
N HIS A 380 -8.80 9.26 -1.36
CA HIS A 380 -7.89 9.49 -2.48
C HIS A 380 -6.84 8.38 -2.62
N ALA A 381 -6.31 7.88 -1.50
CA ALA A 381 -5.36 6.77 -1.49
C ALA A 381 -5.97 5.43 -1.94
N SER A 382 -7.28 5.23 -1.75
CA SER A 382 -8.01 4.04 -2.20
C SER A 382 -8.35 4.08 -3.70
N GLU A 383 -8.49 5.26 -4.28
CA GLU A 383 -8.83 5.44 -5.69
C GLU A 383 -7.60 5.37 -6.62
N LEU A 384 -6.39 5.44 -6.06
CA LEU A 384 -5.14 5.45 -6.81
C LEU A 384 -4.29 4.21 -6.57
N GLN A 385 -3.63 3.77 -7.64
CA GLN A 385 -2.67 2.67 -7.62
C GLN A 385 -1.32 3.20 -7.12
N ARG A 386 -0.89 2.72 -5.95
CA ARG A 386 0.33 3.18 -5.26
C ARG A 386 1.43 2.12 -5.28
N GLY A 387 1.35 1.18 -6.21
CA GLY A 387 2.35 0.13 -6.37
C GLY A 387 3.62 0.61 -7.06
N PRO A 388 4.81 0.41 -6.46
CA PRO A 388 6.09 0.78 -7.08
C PRO A 388 6.47 -0.11 -8.28
N VAL A 389 5.87 -1.29 -8.40
CA VAL A 389 6.11 -2.24 -9.50
C VAL A 389 5.08 -2.13 -10.63
N PHE A 390 3.96 -1.46 -10.38
CA PHE A 390 2.85 -1.33 -11.31
C PHE A 390 3.06 -0.12 -12.23
N SER A 391 2.91 -0.31 -13.56
CA SER A 391 3.10 0.72 -14.59
C SER A 391 4.35 1.58 -14.37
N GLU A 392 5.48 0.93 -14.03
CA GLU A 392 6.75 1.58 -13.71
C GLU A 392 6.69 2.66 -12.60
N GLY A 393 5.67 2.59 -11.74
CA GLY A 393 5.44 3.52 -10.63
C GLY A 393 4.72 4.82 -11.02
N ALA A 394 4.18 4.94 -12.24
CA ALA A 394 3.49 6.14 -12.71
C ALA A 394 2.29 6.55 -11.82
N GLY A 395 1.49 5.58 -11.35
CA GLY A 395 0.39 5.84 -10.42
C GLY A 395 0.87 6.37 -9.07
N SER A 396 1.95 5.80 -8.56
CA SER A 396 2.60 6.24 -7.31
C SER A 396 3.17 7.66 -7.43
N LEU A 397 3.73 8.01 -8.59
CA LEU A 397 4.23 9.36 -8.86
C LEU A 397 3.10 10.38 -8.89
N LYS A 398 2.02 10.09 -9.61
CA LYS A 398 0.82 10.95 -9.64
C LYS A 398 0.22 11.15 -8.25
N TYR A 399 0.22 10.10 -7.42
CA TYR A 399 -0.20 10.21 -6.02
C TYR A 399 0.71 11.17 -5.24
N ALA A 400 2.03 10.99 -5.32
CA ALA A 400 3.00 11.83 -4.64
C ALA A 400 2.95 13.31 -5.09
N GLU A 401 2.81 13.58 -6.39
CA GLU A 401 2.63 14.94 -6.93
C GLU A 401 1.36 15.60 -6.39
N THR A 402 0.28 14.83 -6.25
CA THR A 402 -0.97 15.33 -5.67
C THR A 402 -0.78 15.67 -4.19
N LEU A 403 -0.06 14.82 -3.43
CA LEU A 403 0.29 15.10 -2.04
C LEU A 403 1.19 16.34 -1.91
N GLU A 404 2.15 16.51 -2.82
CA GLU A 404 3.05 17.66 -2.86
C GLU A 404 2.27 18.96 -3.06
N ALA A 405 1.40 19.00 -4.06
CA ALA A 405 0.54 20.14 -4.33
C ALA A 405 -0.34 20.48 -3.11
N HIS A 406 -0.87 19.46 -2.45
CA HIS A 406 -1.65 19.62 -1.23
C HIS A 406 -0.83 20.19 -0.07
N MET A 407 0.37 19.65 0.19
CA MET A 407 1.26 20.13 1.26
C MET A 407 1.76 21.55 1.00
N LYS A 408 2.08 21.89 -0.25
CA LYS A 408 2.42 23.25 -0.68
C LYS A 408 1.26 24.21 -0.47
N SER A 409 0.05 23.84 -0.87
CA SER A 409 -1.16 24.65 -0.66
C SER A 409 -1.39 24.91 0.83
N SER A 410 -1.33 23.86 1.65
CA SER A 410 -1.49 23.97 3.10
C SER A 410 -0.42 24.84 3.75
N ALA A 411 0.82 24.84 3.25
CA ALA A 411 1.90 25.68 3.78
C ALA A 411 1.80 27.14 3.29
N ALA A 412 1.37 27.35 2.04
CA ALA A 412 1.25 28.68 1.43
C ALA A 412 0.23 29.57 2.14
N THR A 413 -0.84 28.99 2.73
CA THR A 413 -1.78 29.71 3.59
C THR A 413 -1.09 30.43 4.77
N PHE A 414 0.12 30.00 5.13
CA PHE A 414 0.83 30.34 6.36
C PHE A 414 2.21 30.99 6.14
N ALA A 415 2.74 30.93 4.92
CA ALA A 415 4.13 31.23 4.56
C ALA A 415 4.51 32.72 4.44
N SER A 416 3.57 33.67 4.60
CA SER A 416 3.85 35.11 4.41
C SER A 416 4.66 35.78 5.54
N ARG A 417 5.32 34.99 6.41
CA ARG A 417 5.83 35.45 7.70
C ARG A 417 7.32 35.18 7.85
N HIS A 418 8.09 36.22 8.18
CA HIS A 418 9.55 36.14 8.35
C HIS A 418 10.04 35.10 9.39
N ALA A 419 9.18 34.64 10.30
CA ALA A 419 9.48 33.67 11.34
C ALA A 419 9.28 32.20 10.90
N VAL A 420 8.68 31.96 9.73
CA VAL A 420 8.30 30.63 9.25
C VAL A 420 8.93 30.39 7.89
N SER A 421 9.65 29.28 7.74
CA SER A 421 10.20 28.83 6.46
C SER A 421 9.71 27.42 6.17
N THR A 422 9.15 27.21 4.98
CA THR A 422 8.61 25.92 4.55
C THR A 422 9.16 25.53 3.19
N SER A 423 9.53 24.27 3.01
CA SER A 423 9.87 23.67 1.72
C SER A 423 9.13 22.35 1.56
N VAL A 424 8.75 22.03 0.33
CA VAL A 424 8.14 20.75 -0.05
C VAL A 424 8.69 20.37 -1.41
N SER A 425 9.21 19.15 -1.54
CA SER A 425 9.74 18.62 -2.79
C SER A 425 9.41 17.15 -2.96
N VAL A 426 9.22 16.75 -4.22
CA VAL A 426 9.19 15.34 -4.64
C VAL A 426 10.46 15.04 -5.41
N SER A 427 11.05 13.89 -5.12
CA SER A 427 12.24 13.39 -5.81
C SER A 427 12.00 11.95 -6.24
N THR A 428 12.51 11.61 -7.42
CA THR A 428 12.41 10.26 -7.98
C THR A 428 13.80 9.71 -8.25
N PHE A 429 13.98 8.42 -7.99
CA PHE A 429 15.23 7.73 -8.26
C PHE A 429 14.96 6.31 -8.70
N ARG A 430 15.68 5.86 -9.73
CA ARG A 430 15.69 4.43 -10.08
C ARG A 430 16.56 3.68 -9.07
N LEU A 431 15.94 2.79 -8.30
CA LEU A 431 16.62 1.93 -7.33
C LEU A 431 16.84 0.56 -7.94
N LYS A 432 18.08 0.05 -7.85
CA LYS A 432 18.36 -1.36 -8.08
C LYS A 432 18.16 -2.11 -6.77
N LEU A 433 17.45 -3.23 -6.83
CA LEU A 433 17.15 -4.08 -5.70
C LEU A 433 18.07 -5.31 -5.74
N PRO A 434 19.23 -5.29 -5.04
CA PRO A 434 20.14 -6.43 -5.04
C PRO A 434 19.44 -7.65 -4.41
N GLY A 435 19.53 -8.80 -5.07
CA GLY A 435 18.90 -10.04 -4.59
C GLY A 435 17.39 -10.15 -4.84
N VAL A 436 16.74 -9.13 -5.38
CA VAL A 436 15.30 -9.16 -5.72
C VAL A 436 15.13 -9.18 -7.24
N VAL A 437 14.38 -10.17 -7.73
CA VAL A 437 13.98 -10.26 -9.13
C VAL A 437 12.46 -10.10 -9.21
N LEU A 438 12.03 -9.02 -9.82
CA LEU A 438 10.63 -8.74 -10.12
C LEU A 438 10.27 -9.40 -11.44
N LEU A 439 9.15 -10.12 -11.45
CA LEU A 439 8.59 -10.78 -12.62
C LEU A 439 7.27 -10.10 -12.98
N GLY A 440 7.35 -9.17 -13.92
CA GLY A 440 6.17 -8.55 -14.53
C GLY A 440 5.76 -9.26 -15.82
N PRO A 441 4.71 -8.81 -16.50
CA PRO A 441 3.85 -7.65 -16.16
C PRO A 441 2.87 -7.92 -15.02
N TYR A 442 2.58 -6.90 -14.20
CA TYR A 442 1.67 -6.98 -13.03
C TYR A 442 0.22 -6.61 -13.36
N ASP A 443 -0.05 -6.33 -14.63
CA ASP A 443 -1.33 -5.94 -15.19
C ASP A 443 -1.55 -6.63 -16.53
N GLN A 444 -2.72 -7.21 -16.71
CA GLN A 444 -3.08 -7.93 -17.92
C GLN A 444 -4.58 -7.74 -18.20
N VAL A 445 -4.92 -7.73 -19.49
CA VAL A 445 -6.31 -7.64 -19.93
C VAL A 445 -6.93 -9.03 -19.94
N MET A 446 -8.00 -9.22 -19.17
CA MET A 446 -8.77 -10.46 -19.23
C MET A 446 -9.83 -10.38 -20.34
N SER A 447 -9.79 -11.33 -21.26
CA SER A 447 -10.82 -11.57 -22.27
C SER A 447 -11.57 -12.85 -21.96
N LEU A 448 -12.89 -12.81 -22.15
CA LEU A 448 -13.78 -13.92 -21.85
C LEU A 448 -14.55 -14.30 -23.10
N PHE A 449 -14.50 -15.57 -23.45
CA PHE A 449 -15.20 -16.13 -24.59
C PHE A 449 -16.03 -17.33 -24.14
N VAL A 450 -17.23 -17.49 -24.70
CA VAL A 450 -17.98 -18.74 -24.55
C VAL A 450 -17.60 -19.61 -25.72
N SER A 451 -16.84 -20.67 -25.45
CA SER A 451 -16.57 -21.65 -26.49
C SER A 451 -17.82 -22.51 -26.67
N LYS A 452 -18.26 -22.61 -27.92
CA LYS A 452 -19.34 -23.52 -28.30
C LYS A 452 -18.80 -24.94 -28.28
N THR A 453 -19.68 -25.89 -27.99
CA THR A 453 -19.40 -27.33 -27.99
C THR A 453 -18.55 -27.77 -29.19
N LEU A 454 -17.71 -28.79 -28.99
CA LEU A 454 -16.96 -29.56 -30.01
C LEU A 454 -17.79 -29.88 -31.28
N ILE A 455 -19.11 -29.99 -31.14
CA ILE A 455 -20.09 -30.18 -32.22
C ILE A 455 -20.05 -29.04 -33.26
N VAL A 456 -19.87 -27.79 -32.85
CA VAL A 456 -19.82 -26.63 -33.76
C VAL A 456 -18.50 -26.58 -34.51
N GLU A 457 -17.39 -26.90 -33.85
CA GLU A 457 -16.08 -27.04 -34.52
C GLU A 457 -16.09 -28.21 -35.51
N LEU A 458 -16.68 -29.34 -35.13
CA LEU A 458 -16.86 -30.50 -36.01
C LEU A 458 -17.78 -30.15 -37.20
N ALA A 459 -18.86 -29.40 -36.97
CA ALA A 459 -19.75 -28.95 -38.03
C ALA A 459 -19.04 -27.99 -39.00
N LEU A 460 -18.21 -27.06 -38.49
CA LEU A 460 -17.40 -26.18 -39.32
C LEU A 460 -16.33 -26.94 -40.12
N LEU A 461 -15.69 -27.94 -39.51
CA LEU A 461 -14.76 -28.83 -40.21
C LEU A 461 -15.46 -29.60 -41.33
N VAL A 462 -16.65 -30.16 -41.06
CA VAL A 462 -17.46 -30.85 -42.08
C VAL A 462 -17.83 -29.90 -43.21
N VAL A 463 -18.29 -28.67 -42.90
CA VAL A 463 -18.61 -27.67 -43.93
C VAL A 463 -17.38 -27.32 -44.76
N ALA A 464 -16.23 -27.10 -44.14
CA ALA A 464 -14.98 -26.81 -44.85
C ALA A 464 -14.56 -27.96 -45.76
N LEU A 465 -14.61 -29.21 -45.27
CA LEU A 465 -14.31 -30.41 -46.05
C LEU A 465 -15.25 -30.57 -47.24
N VAL A 466 -16.56 -30.33 -47.04
CA VAL A 466 -17.56 -30.37 -48.12
C VAL A 466 -17.30 -29.27 -49.15
N SER A 467 -17.00 -28.03 -48.72
CA SER A 467 -16.70 -26.93 -49.63
C SER A 467 -15.43 -27.19 -50.46
N VAL A 468 -14.36 -27.68 -49.83
CA VAL A 468 -13.12 -28.07 -50.54
C VAL A 468 -13.39 -29.24 -51.49
N GLY A 469 -14.18 -30.23 -51.06
CA GLY A 469 -14.58 -31.36 -51.90
C GLY A 469 -15.38 -30.93 -53.13
N ILE A 470 -16.37 -30.04 -52.96
CA ILE A 470 -17.16 -29.48 -54.07
C ILE A 470 -16.26 -28.69 -55.02
N PHE A 471 -15.39 -27.82 -54.49
CA PHE A 471 -14.44 -27.07 -55.32
C PHE A 471 -13.55 -28.01 -56.13
N ALA A 472 -12.96 -29.02 -55.48
CA ALA A 472 -12.10 -29.98 -56.16
C ALA A 472 -12.86 -30.82 -57.20
N LEU A 473 -14.13 -31.17 -56.95
CA LEU A 473 -14.98 -31.86 -57.92
C LEU A 473 -15.31 -31.00 -59.15
N LEU A 474 -15.55 -29.71 -58.95
CA LEU A 474 -15.85 -28.76 -60.03
C LEU A 474 -14.61 -28.46 -60.87
N GLU A 475 -13.44 -28.31 -60.24
CA GLU A 475 -12.20 -27.91 -60.91
C GLU A 475 -11.49 -29.09 -61.60
N PHE A 476 -11.44 -30.26 -60.94
CA PHE A 476 -10.65 -31.40 -61.41
C PHE A 476 -11.48 -32.55 -61.97
N GLY A 477 -12.80 -32.55 -61.75
CA GLY A 477 -13.70 -33.63 -62.14
C GLY A 477 -13.63 -34.85 -61.22
N ALA A 478 -14.74 -35.60 -61.14
CA ALA A 478 -14.95 -36.65 -60.13
C ALA A 478 -13.82 -37.71 -60.05
N GLU A 479 -13.26 -38.11 -61.18
CA GLU A 479 -12.23 -39.15 -61.23
C GLU A 479 -10.88 -38.69 -60.65
N LYS A 480 -10.45 -37.45 -60.93
CA LYS A 480 -9.18 -36.91 -60.42
C LYS A 480 -9.28 -36.50 -58.96
N THR A 481 -10.41 -35.94 -58.53
CA THR A 481 -10.66 -35.62 -57.13
C THR A 481 -10.67 -36.87 -56.25
N GLY A 482 -11.27 -37.96 -56.74
CA GLY A 482 -11.26 -39.26 -56.07
C GLY A 482 -9.85 -39.80 -55.86
N ARG A 483 -8.99 -39.75 -56.89
CA ARG A 483 -7.57 -40.15 -56.76
C ARG A 483 -6.81 -39.25 -55.78
N LEU A 484 -6.95 -37.92 -55.88
CA LEU A 484 -6.25 -36.96 -55.02
C LEU A 484 -6.60 -37.09 -53.53
N LEU A 485 -7.86 -37.40 -53.19
CA LEU A 485 -8.30 -37.46 -51.79
C LEU A 485 -8.13 -38.85 -51.16
N PHE A 486 -8.11 -39.92 -51.96
CA PHE A 486 -8.20 -41.29 -51.44
C PHE A 486 -7.07 -42.24 -51.86
N ASP A 487 -6.24 -41.93 -52.87
CA ASP A 487 -5.14 -42.85 -53.28
C ASP A 487 -4.01 -42.92 -52.24
N GLU A 488 -3.78 -41.89 -51.42
CA GLU A 488 -2.76 -41.92 -50.35
C GLU A 488 -3.18 -42.75 -49.12
N PHE A 489 -4.47 -43.09 -48.99
CA PHE A 489 -5.01 -43.87 -47.87
C PHE A 489 -5.30 -45.33 -48.21
N ALA A 490 -5.00 -45.78 -49.43
CA ALA A 490 -5.10 -47.18 -49.79
C ALA A 490 -3.97 -47.99 -49.09
N PRO A 491 -4.27 -48.90 -48.15
CA PRO A 491 -3.23 -49.77 -47.59
C PRO A 491 -2.65 -50.60 -48.74
N SER A 492 -1.33 -50.60 -48.86
CA SER A 492 -0.62 -51.44 -49.81
C SER A 492 -0.98 -52.91 -49.56
N LEU A 493 -1.77 -53.49 -50.45
CA LEU A 493 -2.01 -54.93 -50.48
C LEU A 493 -0.68 -55.63 -50.82
N PRO A 494 -0.23 -56.62 -50.03
CA PRO A 494 1.01 -57.31 -50.31
C PRO A 494 0.84 -58.22 -51.52
N GLY A 495 1.70 -58.02 -52.51
CA GLY A 495 2.25 -59.02 -53.41
C GLY A 495 1.27 -59.89 -54.23
N LYS A 496 1.34 -59.75 -55.55
CA LYS A 496 1.34 -60.93 -56.42
C LYS A 496 2.55 -60.86 -57.35
N GLU A 497 3.50 -61.75 -57.06
CA GLU A 497 4.50 -62.22 -58.00
C GLU A 497 3.81 -62.78 -59.25
N ALA A 498 4.26 -62.32 -60.42
CA ALA A 498 4.65 -63.15 -61.57
C ALA A 498 5.36 -62.25 -62.59
#